data_AF-A0AB39SL64-F1
#
_entry.id   AF-A0AB39SL64-F1
#
_cell.length_a   1.000
_cell.length_b   1.000
_cell.length_c   1.000
_cell.angle_alpha   90.00
_cell.angle_beta   90.00
_cell.angle_gamma   90.00
#
_symmetry.space_group_name_H-M   'P 1'
#
loop_
_entity.id
_entity.type
_entity.pdbx_description
1 polymer ?
#
loop_
_entity_poly.entity_id
_entity_poly.type
_entity_poly.pdbx_seq_one_letter_code
_entity_poly.pdbx_strand_id
1 'polypeptide(L)'
;MTFIDPSAGAIGATLPQLRDWSAVWDTYDPSIHGTRPMPRFYLAARHENWWGSSLPFTALLDLAKDHGIPVAWATPTETLRRLAVAGAEHADKLAVLTGDEAAIRDLCRQKLSECPDEWLSGEVAAGEKAVAAWADGHREAAACLAVTGVEQMLHNLTRTKGGRGGHNRLLMAGKKEPNPYLPRNQSVLAPLSTLYTQYYPDRNDPIPDNLSRHAVVHHLPLSHLSPGHCIIAVMLLVSIIRELQERYDDIRDDLLMQSEDWEAVL
;
A
#
# COMPACT_ATOMS: atom_id res chain seq x y z
N MET A 1 24.74 5.33 -18.62
CA MET A 1 24.56 6.69 -18.06
C MET A 1 24.98 6.66 -16.61
N THR A 2 25.71 7.67 -16.15
CA THR A 2 26.13 7.79 -14.74
C THR A 2 25.03 8.48 -13.96
N PHE A 3 24.50 7.84 -12.92
CA PHE A 3 23.53 8.46 -12.01
C PHE A 3 24.21 9.58 -11.19
N ILE A 4 23.61 10.77 -11.20
CA ILE A 4 24.05 11.92 -10.41
C ILE A 4 23.03 12.10 -9.28
N ASP A 5 23.48 11.90 -8.04
CA ASP A 5 22.66 12.09 -6.85
C ASP A 5 22.47 13.59 -6.60
N PRO A 6 21.25 14.15 -6.78
CA PRO A 6 21.00 15.58 -6.62
C PRO A 6 20.97 16.01 -5.14
N SER A 7 21.02 15.05 -4.23
CA SER A 7 20.92 15.25 -2.78
C SER A 7 22.25 15.04 -2.04
N ALA A 8 23.32 14.72 -2.79
CA ALA A 8 24.64 14.49 -2.22
C ALA A 8 25.12 15.70 -1.40
N GLY A 9 25.42 15.48 -0.12
CA GLY A 9 25.87 16.52 0.81
C GLY A 9 24.74 17.37 1.41
N ALA A 10 23.48 17.10 1.10
CA ALA A 10 22.35 17.80 1.69
C ALA A 10 22.03 17.27 3.11
N ILE A 11 21.90 18.19 4.07
CA ILE A 11 21.44 17.90 5.45
C ILE A 11 19.92 18.08 5.61
N GLY A 12 19.23 18.54 4.56
CA GLY A 12 17.79 18.77 4.54
C GLY A 12 17.30 19.11 3.14
N ALA A 13 15.98 19.15 2.96
CA ALA A 13 15.34 19.40 1.68
C ALA A 13 14.06 20.21 1.85
N THR A 14 13.83 21.17 0.95
CA THR A 14 12.53 21.83 0.81
C THR A 14 11.55 20.91 0.08
N LEU A 15 10.24 21.16 0.21
CA LEU A 15 9.21 20.38 -0.48
C LEU A 15 9.40 20.35 -2.03
N PRO A 16 9.74 21.45 -2.72
CA PRO A 16 10.05 21.40 -4.15
C PRO A 16 11.28 20.55 -4.48
N GLN A 17 12.33 20.63 -3.66
CA GLN A 17 13.53 19.79 -3.84
C GLN A 17 13.20 18.32 -3.68
N LEU A 18 12.37 17.94 -2.70
CA LEU A 18 11.94 16.54 -2.54
C LEU A 18 11.22 16.01 -3.77
N ARG A 19 10.34 16.83 -4.37
CA ARG A 19 9.68 16.48 -5.64
C ARG A 19 10.70 16.29 -6.76
N ASP A 20 11.58 17.26 -6.98
CA ASP A 20 12.49 17.23 -8.12
C ASP A 20 13.57 16.14 -7.97
N TRP A 21 14.11 15.96 -6.76
CA TRP A 21 15.04 14.88 -6.45
C TRP A 21 14.39 13.51 -6.58
N SER A 22 13.10 13.39 -6.24
CA SER A 22 12.41 12.11 -6.38
C SER A 22 12.33 11.65 -7.83
N ALA A 23 12.08 12.55 -8.78
CA ALA A 23 12.07 12.20 -10.20
C ALA A 23 13.43 11.66 -10.69
N VAL A 24 14.53 12.11 -10.10
CA VAL A 24 15.87 11.59 -10.40
C VAL A 24 16.08 10.24 -9.73
N TRP A 25 15.80 10.11 -8.44
CA TRP A 25 15.97 8.86 -7.68
C TRP A 25 15.03 7.73 -8.14
N ASP A 26 13.86 8.04 -8.71
CA ASP A 26 12.96 7.05 -9.29
C ASP A 26 13.61 6.35 -10.51
N THR A 27 14.63 6.97 -11.14
CA THR A 27 15.45 6.37 -12.21
C THR A 27 16.64 5.55 -11.72
N TYR A 28 16.93 5.55 -10.42
CA TYR A 28 18.08 4.86 -9.85
C TYR A 28 17.88 3.34 -9.86
N ASP A 29 18.70 2.64 -10.65
CA ASP A 29 18.81 1.18 -10.65
C ASP A 29 20.11 0.74 -9.93
N PRO A 30 20.04 0.06 -8.78
CA PRO A 30 21.22 -0.39 -8.05
C PRO A 30 22.03 -1.46 -8.82
N SER A 31 21.42 -2.21 -9.73
CA SER A 31 22.12 -3.18 -10.58
C SER A 31 22.99 -2.52 -11.64
N ILE A 32 22.63 -1.29 -12.06
CA ILE A 32 23.36 -0.50 -13.07
C ILE A 32 24.29 0.52 -12.41
N HIS A 33 23.89 1.12 -11.29
CA HIS A 33 24.58 2.27 -10.69
C HIS A 33 25.39 1.92 -9.43
N GLY A 34 25.32 0.66 -8.97
CA GLY A 34 25.92 0.20 -7.72
C GLY A 34 25.18 0.72 -6.49
N THR A 35 25.33 0.05 -5.35
CA THR A 35 24.61 0.35 -4.10
C THR A 35 24.99 1.73 -3.54
N ARG A 36 23.98 2.55 -3.22
CA ARG A 36 24.14 3.86 -2.56
C ARG A 36 23.20 3.96 -1.35
N PRO A 37 23.64 4.57 -0.23
CA PRO A 37 22.76 4.83 0.89
C PRO A 37 21.71 5.87 0.47
N MET A 38 20.44 5.53 0.67
CA MET A 38 19.34 6.39 0.29
C MET A 38 19.23 7.57 1.27
N PRO A 39 18.98 8.81 0.80
CA PRO A 39 18.79 9.95 1.69
C PRO A 39 17.55 9.78 2.57
N ARG A 40 17.66 10.10 3.87
CA ARG A 40 16.55 9.90 4.85
C ARG A 40 15.25 10.58 4.44
N PHE A 41 15.31 11.79 3.88
CA PHE A 41 14.12 12.52 3.45
C PHE A 41 13.43 11.94 2.21
N TYR A 42 14.11 11.08 1.45
CA TYR A 42 13.46 10.32 0.36
C TYR A 42 12.62 9.18 0.92
N LEU A 43 13.08 8.53 1.99
CA LEU A 43 12.30 7.53 2.75
C LEU A 43 10.99 8.12 3.28
N ALA A 44 10.99 9.39 3.67
CA ALA A 44 9.79 10.10 4.11
C ALA A 44 8.76 10.35 2.98
N ALA A 45 9.19 10.37 1.72
CA ALA A 45 8.35 10.77 0.58
C ALA A 45 7.96 9.60 -0.35
N ARG A 46 8.66 8.48 -0.29
CA ARG A 46 8.54 7.34 -1.22
C ARG A 46 8.62 6.01 -0.49
N HIS A 47 7.83 5.05 -0.93
CA HIS A 47 7.93 3.66 -0.45
C HIS A 47 9.10 2.95 -1.12
N GLU A 48 9.71 2.01 -0.40
CA GLU A 48 10.92 1.32 -0.85
C GLU A 48 10.75 0.54 -2.15
N ASN A 49 9.57 -0.01 -2.35
CA ASN A 49 9.24 -0.82 -3.52
C ASN A 49 9.03 0.03 -4.79
N TRP A 50 9.07 1.36 -4.69
CA TRP A 50 9.00 2.26 -5.84
C TRP A 50 10.39 2.57 -6.42
N TRP A 51 11.45 2.27 -5.68
CA TRP A 51 12.81 2.58 -6.08
C TRP A 51 13.20 1.75 -7.31
N GLY A 52 13.79 2.40 -8.32
CA GLY A 52 14.14 1.78 -9.60
C GLY A 52 12.94 1.45 -10.50
N SER A 53 11.71 1.78 -10.10
CA SER A 53 10.53 1.57 -10.95
C SER A 53 10.54 2.48 -12.18
N SER A 54 11.18 3.65 -12.09
CA SER A 54 11.11 4.73 -13.09
C SER A 54 9.69 5.21 -13.37
N LEU A 55 8.71 4.87 -12.52
CA LEU A 55 7.33 5.24 -12.70
C LEU A 55 7.04 6.61 -12.08
N PRO A 56 6.36 7.52 -12.80
CA PRO A 56 5.88 8.73 -12.18
C PRO A 56 4.83 8.39 -11.12
N PHE A 57 4.79 9.19 -10.06
CA PHE A 57 3.82 8.99 -8.98
C PHE A 57 2.36 8.99 -9.45
N THR A 58 2.03 9.73 -10.52
CA THR A 58 0.69 9.70 -11.11
C THR A 58 0.31 8.31 -11.63
N ALA A 59 1.22 7.59 -12.29
CA ALA A 59 0.95 6.23 -12.77
C ALA A 59 0.72 5.26 -11.61
N LEU A 60 1.49 5.40 -10.51
CA LEU A 60 1.27 4.62 -9.29
C LEU A 60 -0.10 4.92 -8.66
N LEU A 61 -0.50 6.19 -8.68
CA LEU A 61 -1.78 6.62 -8.15
C LEU A 61 -2.95 6.11 -8.99
N ASP A 62 -2.84 6.12 -10.32
CA ASP A 62 -3.86 5.60 -11.24
C ASP A 62 -4.08 4.10 -11.00
N LEU A 63 -2.99 3.32 -10.86
CA LEU A 63 -3.08 1.90 -10.48
C LEU A 63 -3.84 1.69 -9.16
N ALA A 64 -3.57 2.53 -8.17
CA ALA A 64 -4.22 2.43 -6.87
C ALA A 64 -5.68 2.90 -6.90
N LYS A 65 -5.96 4.06 -7.50
CA LYS A 65 -7.27 4.70 -7.48
C LYS A 65 -8.27 4.06 -8.43
N ASP A 66 -7.82 3.61 -9.59
CA ASP A 66 -8.71 3.17 -10.67
C ASP A 66 -8.84 1.65 -10.72
N HIS A 67 -7.80 0.92 -10.28
CA HIS A 67 -7.80 -0.54 -10.24
C HIS A 67 -7.77 -1.13 -8.83
N GLY A 68 -7.67 -0.29 -7.78
CA GLY A 68 -7.62 -0.78 -6.41
C GLY A 68 -6.34 -1.53 -6.06
N ILE A 69 -5.29 -1.40 -6.87
CA ILE A 69 -4.05 -2.16 -6.69
C ILE A 69 -3.21 -1.44 -5.62
N PRO A 70 -2.90 -2.08 -4.49
CA PRO A 70 -1.95 -1.53 -3.54
C PRO A 70 -0.63 -1.35 -4.28
N VAL A 71 -0.09 -0.14 -4.29
CA VAL A 71 1.21 0.14 -4.92
C VAL A 71 2.30 0.34 -3.87
N ALA A 72 1.93 0.63 -2.62
CA ALA A 72 2.86 0.80 -1.51
C ALA A 72 3.19 -0.55 -0.85
N TRP A 73 4.46 -0.75 -0.49
CA TRP A 73 4.98 -1.88 0.31
C TRP A 73 4.95 -3.27 -0.35
N ALA A 74 3.78 -3.73 -0.76
CA ALA A 74 3.50 -5.14 -1.08
C ALA A 74 3.59 -5.48 -2.58
N THR A 75 4.05 -4.54 -3.43
CA THR A 75 4.09 -4.71 -4.89
C THR A 75 5.53 -4.66 -5.38
N PRO A 76 6.09 -5.76 -5.91
CA PRO A 76 7.46 -5.76 -6.39
C PRO A 76 7.68 -4.67 -7.45
N THR A 77 8.88 -4.06 -7.47
CA THR A 77 9.25 -3.00 -8.42
C THR A 77 9.00 -3.41 -9.88
N GLU A 78 9.37 -4.64 -10.24
CA GLU A 78 9.17 -5.15 -11.60
C GLU A 78 7.68 -5.39 -11.92
N THR A 79 6.89 -5.81 -10.94
CA THR A 79 5.44 -5.92 -11.07
C THR A 79 4.81 -4.55 -11.33
N LEU A 80 5.24 -3.50 -10.61
CA LEU A 80 4.79 -2.13 -10.86
C LEU A 80 5.10 -1.70 -12.30
N ARG A 81 6.31 -1.96 -12.79
CA ARG A 81 6.72 -1.64 -14.19
C ARG A 81 5.82 -2.34 -15.20
N ARG A 82 5.52 -3.63 -15.01
CA ARG A 82 4.63 -4.37 -15.90
C ARG A 82 3.18 -3.93 -15.81
N LEU A 83 2.69 -3.59 -14.62
CA LEU A 83 1.36 -3.02 -14.44
C LEU A 83 1.21 -1.69 -15.19
N ALA A 84 2.24 -0.86 -15.20
CA ALA A 84 2.22 0.43 -15.88
C ALA A 84 2.12 0.34 -17.42
N VAL A 85 2.66 -0.73 -18.01
CA VAL A 85 2.62 -0.95 -19.47
C VAL A 85 1.54 -1.96 -19.92
N ALA A 86 0.90 -2.65 -18.97
CA ALA A 86 -0.24 -3.51 -19.26
C ALA A 86 -1.42 -2.69 -19.82
N GLY A 87 -2.34 -3.38 -20.51
CA GLY A 87 -3.54 -2.74 -21.06
C GLY A 87 -4.37 -1.97 -20.02
N ALA A 88 -5.25 -1.11 -20.51
CA ALA A 88 -6.00 -0.16 -19.68
C ALA A 88 -7.09 -0.85 -18.85
N GLU A 89 -7.51 -2.06 -19.22
CA GLU A 89 -8.62 -2.73 -18.56
C GLU A 89 -8.16 -3.37 -17.24
N HIS A 90 -9.07 -3.45 -16.27
CA HIS A 90 -8.76 -4.06 -14.98
C HIS A 90 -8.30 -5.53 -15.13
N ALA A 91 -8.89 -6.26 -16.07
CA ALA A 91 -8.51 -7.64 -16.38
C ALA A 91 -7.04 -7.79 -16.80
N ASP A 92 -6.49 -6.83 -17.55
CA ASP A 92 -5.07 -6.83 -17.95
C ASP A 92 -4.17 -6.69 -16.72
N LYS A 93 -4.58 -5.87 -15.75
CA LYS A 93 -3.84 -5.70 -14.49
C LYS A 93 -3.90 -6.97 -13.64
N LEU A 94 -5.08 -7.61 -13.54
CA LEU A 94 -5.23 -8.87 -12.82
C LEU A 94 -4.38 -10.00 -13.43
N ALA A 95 -4.21 -10.00 -14.76
CA ALA A 95 -3.34 -10.95 -15.45
C ALA A 95 -1.86 -10.77 -15.05
N VAL A 96 -1.39 -9.52 -14.96
CA VAL A 96 -0.03 -9.23 -14.46
C VAL A 96 0.14 -9.70 -13.02
N LEU A 97 -0.80 -9.37 -12.13
CA LEU A 97 -0.72 -9.79 -10.72
C LEU A 97 -0.69 -11.31 -10.57
N THR A 98 -1.53 -12.02 -11.34
CA THR A 98 -1.58 -13.49 -11.31
C THR A 98 -0.28 -14.10 -11.86
N GLY A 99 0.31 -13.51 -12.90
CA GLY A 99 1.62 -13.91 -13.41
C GLY A 99 2.76 -13.74 -12.39
N ASP A 100 2.57 -12.85 -11.42
CA ASP A 100 3.57 -12.45 -10.40
C ASP A 100 3.29 -13.00 -9.00
N GLU A 101 2.32 -13.89 -8.90
CA GLU A 101 1.79 -14.42 -7.64
C GLU A 101 2.91 -14.86 -6.67
N ALA A 102 3.93 -15.57 -7.15
CA ALA A 102 5.04 -16.02 -6.31
C ALA A 102 5.86 -14.86 -5.73
N ALA A 103 6.28 -13.91 -6.57
CA ALA A 103 7.09 -12.77 -6.16
C ALA A 103 6.33 -11.83 -5.21
N ILE A 104 5.04 -11.60 -5.49
CA ILE A 104 4.17 -10.79 -4.63
C ILE A 104 4.00 -11.46 -3.27
N ARG A 105 3.76 -12.78 -3.25
CA ARG A 105 3.59 -13.53 -2.01
C ARG A 105 4.84 -13.50 -1.14
N ASP A 106 6.01 -13.66 -1.74
CA ASP A 106 7.28 -13.64 -1.01
C ASP A 106 7.56 -12.24 -0.44
N LEU A 107 7.28 -11.18 -1.21
CA LEU A 107 7.34 -9.81 -0.70
C LEU A 107 6.35 -9.57 0.44
N CYS A 108 5.12 -10.09 0.35
CA CYS A 108 4.14 -9.99 1.43
C CYS A 108 4.64 -10.63 2.73
N ARG A 109 5.24 -11.82 2.66
CA ARG A 109 5.84 -12.49 3.82
C ARG A 109 6.98 -11.68 4.41
N GLN A 110 7.85 -11.16 3.55
CA GLN A 110 8.96 -10.31 3.97
C GLN A 110 8.44 -9.09 4.73
N LYS A 111 7.47 -8.35 4.18
CA LYS A 111 6.94 -7.13 4.81
C LYS A 111 6.24 -7.41 6.14
N LEU A 112 5.57 -8.54 6.29
CA LEU A 112 5.01 -8.95 7.58
C LEU A 112 6.11 -9.24 8.61
N SER A 113 7.22 -9.89 8.21
CA SER A 113 8.35 -10.15 9.11
C SER A 113 9.09 -8.87 9.57
N GLU A 114 8.93 -7.79 8.83
CA GLU A 114 9.44 -6.45 9.17
C GLU A 114 8.51 -5.66 10.10
N CYS A 115 7.42 -6.27 10.60
CA CYS A 115 6.47 -5.64 11.52
C CYS A 115 6.54 -6.28 12.93
N PRO A 116 7.62 -6.07 13.70
CA PRO A 116 7.80 -6.71 15.01
C PRO A 116 7.01 -6.05 16.14
N ASP A 117 6.29 -4.95 15.89
CA ASP A 117 5.57 -4.22 16.93
C ASP A 117 4.51 -5.07 17.63
N GLU A 118 4.61 -5.18 18.95
CA GLU A 118 3.67 -5.93 19.79
C GLU A 118 2.22 -5.44 19.67
N TRP A 119 2.02 -4.14 19.39
CA TRP A 119 0.70 -3.54 19.17
C TRP A 119 0.03 -3.98 17.87
N LEU A 120 0.80 -4.59 16.94
CA LEU A 120 0.32 -5.14 15.68
C LEU A 120 0.29 -6.66 15.65
N SER A 121 0.63 -7.33 16.75
CA SER A 121 0.77 -8.79 16.79
C SER A 121 -0.47 -9.56 16.28
N GLY A 122 -1.67 -9.06 16.58
CA GLY A 122 -2.93 -9.66 16.10
C GLY A 122 -3.13 -9.48 14.59
N GLU A 123 -2.84 -8.28 14.09
CA GLU A 123 -2.94 -7.90 12.69
C GLU A 123 -1.90 -8.62 11.83
N VAL A 124 -0.64 -8.70 12.29
CA VAL A 124 0.44 -9.47 11.64
C VAL A 124 0.05 -10.93 11.55
N ALA A 125 -0.44 -11.53 12.64
CA ALA A 125 -0.90 -12.92 12.63
C ALA A 125 -2.08 -13.15 11.66
N ALA A 126 -2.97 -12.16 11.48
CA ALA A 126 -4.03 -12.22 10.48
C ALA A 126 -3.47 -12.16 9.04
N GLY A 127 -2.48 -11.30 8.79
CA GLY A 127 -1.76 -11.21 7.52
C GLY A 127 -1.05 -12.52 7.16
N GLU A 128 -0.30 -13.11 8.11
CA GLU A 128 0.39 -14.39 7.92
C GLU A 128 -0.58 -15.51 7.57
N LYS A 129 -1.73 -15.58 8.26
CA LYS A 129 -2.78 -16.56 7.97
C LYS A 129 -3.41 -16.36 6.60
N ALA A 130 -3.64 -15.11 6.18
CA ALA A 130 -4.16 -14.82 4.85
C ALA A 130 -3.16 -15.24 3.76
N VAL A 131 -1.87 -14.96 3.95
CA VAL A 131 -0.79 -15.39 3.05
C VAL A 131 -0.64 -16.92 3.02
N ALA A 132 -0.78 -17.59 4.16
CA ALA A 132 -0.74 -19.04 4.24
C ALA A 132 -1.93 -19.69 3.52
N ALA A 133 -3.15 -19.23 3.78
CA ALA A 133 -4.35 -19.71 3.09
C ALA A 133 -4.23 -19.49 1.56
N TRP A 134 -3.71 -18.34 1.12
CA TRP A 134 -3.43 -18.10 -0.29
C TRP A 134 -2.41 -19.10 -0.84
N ALA A 135 -1.32 -19.36 -0.13
CA ALA A 135 -0.29 -20.32 -0.53
C ALA A 135 -0.82 -21.76 -0.67
N ASP A 136 -1.74 -22.15 0.21
CA ASP A 136 -2.36 -23.47 0.23
C ASP A 136 -3.51 -23.61 -0.80
N GLY A 137 -3.79 -22.55 -1.57
CA GLY A 137 -4.80 -22.53 -2.62
C GLY A 137 -6.20 -22.14 -2.14
N HIS A 138 -6.38 -21.79 -0.87
CA HIS A 138 -7.63 -21.30 -0.28
C HIS A 138 -7.82 -19.80 -0.51
N ARG A 139 -7.89 -19.38 -1.78
CA ARG A 139 -7.89 -17.98 -2.20
C ARG A 139 -9.09 -17.20 -1.69
N GLU A 140 -10.28 -17.79 -1.73
CA GLU A 140 -11.50 -17.14 -1.26
C GLU A 140 -11.43 -16.88 0.25
N ALA A 141 -10.94 -17.86 1.01
CA ALA A 141 -10.75 -17.71 2.45
C ALA A 141 -9.69 -16.64 2.78
N ALA A 142 -8.57 -16.62 2.05
CA ALA A 142 -7.54 -15.61 2.17
C ALA A 142 -8.07 -14.20 1.87
N ALA A 143 -8.83 -14.04 0.78
CA ALA A 143 -9.42 -12.77 0.39
C ALA A 143 -10.44 -12.26 1.42
N CYS A 144 -11.32 -13.13 1.92
CA CYS A 144 -12.26 -12.78 2.98
C CYS A 144 -11.56 -12.34 4.27
N LEU A 145 -10.56 -13.11 4.72
CA LEU A 145 -9.76 -12.74 5.90
C LEU A 145 -9.05 -11.40 5.68
N ALA A 146 -8.46 -11.20 4.51
CA ALA A 146 -7.76 -9.98 4.18
C ALA A 146 -8.68 -8.75 4.17
N VAL A 147 -9.83 -8.82 3.49
CA VAL A 147 -10.81 -7.72 3.45
C VAL A 147 -11.33 -7.38 4.85
N THR A 148 -11.68 -8.39 5.66
CA THR A 148 -12.15 -8.14 7.04
C THR A 148 -11.06 -7.58 7.95
N GLY A 149 -9.79 -8.01 7.78
CA GLY A 149 -8.65 -7.43 8.46
C GLY A 149 -8.44 -5.96 8.10
N VAL A 150 -8.52 -5.62 6.81
CA VAL A 150 -8.45 -4.23 6.34
C VAL A 150 -9.53 -3.37 6.99
N GLU A 151 -10.79 -3.80 7.00
CA GLU A 151 -11.90 -3.06 7.64
C GLU A 151 -11.61 -2.75 9.11
N GLN A 152 -11.10 -3.72 9.86
CA GLN A 152 -10.76 -3.53 11.28
C GLN A 152 -9.64 -2.49 11.46
N MET A 153 -8.58 -2.57 10.65
CA MET A 153 -7.40 -1.72 10.78
C MET A 153 -7.63 -0.28 10.29
N LEU A 154 -8.51 -0.08 9.31
CA LEU A 154 -8.80 1.25 8.77
C LEU A 154 -9.43 2.19 9.79
N HIS A 155 -10.15 1.68 10.78
CA HIS A 155 -10.64 2.47 11.90
C HIS A 155 -9.50 3.07 12.73
N ASN A 156 -8.44 2.28 12.96
CA ASN A 156 -7.25 2.72 13.69
C ASN A 156 -6.44 3.71 12.86
N LEU A 157 -6.20 3.40 11.58
CA LEU A 157 -5.39 4.23 10.70
C LEU A 157 -6.03 5.61 10.45
N THR A 158 -7.33 5.66 10.18
CA THR A 158 -8.02 6.91 9.82
C THR A 158 -8.59 7.68 11.02
N ARG A 159 -8.52 7.13 12.24
CA ARG A 159 -9.22 7.64 13.45
C ARG A 159 -10.73 7.87 13.23
N THR A 160 -11.29 7.22 12.20
CA THR A 160 -12.70 7.37 11.86
C THR A 160 -13.51 6.52 12.82
N LYS A 161 -14.20 7.16 13.78
CA LYS A 161 -15.15 6.48 14.66
C LYS A 161 -16.15 5.65 13.82
N GLY A 162 -16.33 4.38 14.19
CA GLY A 162 -17.40 3.55 13.64
C GLY A 162 -18.77 4.22 13.85
N GLY A 163 -19.61 4.23 12.82
CA GLY A 163 -20.92 4.90 12.84
C GLY A 163 -21.42 5.34 11.47
N ARG A 164 -22.60 5.97 11.45
CA ARG A 164 -23.25 6.47 10.22
C ARG A 164 -22.31 7.45 9.50
N GLY A 165 -21.89 7.09 8.29
CA GLY A 165 -20.97 7.87 7.46
C GLY A 165 -19.48 7.48 7.53
N GLY A 166 -19.09 6.50 8.34
CA GLY A 166 -17.70 6.00 8.40
C GLY A 166 -17.19 5.49 7.04
N HIS A 167 -18.00 4.68 6.35
CA HIS A 167 -17.71 4.19 4.99
C HIS A 167 -17.45 5.32 3.98
N ASN A 168 -18.28 6.38 4.01
CA ASN A 168 -18.09 7.51 3.11
C ASN A 168 -16.79 8.26 3.43
N ARG A 169 -16.36 8.32 4.69
CA ARG A 169 -15.07 8.91 5.06
C ARG A 169 -13.89 8.08 4.56
N LEU A 170 -13.98 6.75 4.60
CA LEU A 170 -12.94 5.86 4.07
C LEU A 170 -12.86 5.95 2.53
N LEU A 171 -13.99 5.97 1.85
CA LEU A 171 -14.05 6.25 0.41
C LEU A 171 -13.43 7.61 0.07
N MET A 172 -13.77 8.66 0.83
CA MET A 172 -13.20 9.99 0.62
C MET A 172 -11.72 10.08 0.97
N ALA A 173 -11.23 9.24 1.89
CA ALA A 173 -9.79 9.12 2.18
C ALA A 173 -9.02 8.55 0.97
N GLY A 174 -9.56 7.52 0.30
CA GLY A 174 -8.97 6.99 -0.94
C GLY A 174 -9.09 7.94 -2.13
N LYS A 175 -10.18 8.72 -2.21
CA LYS A 175 -10.39 9.73 -3.27
C LYS A 175 -9.61 11.02 -3.08
N LYS A 176 -9.03 11.26 -1.91
CA LYS A 176 -8.30 12.51 -1.64
C LYS A 176 -7.19 12.65 -2.69
N GLU A 177 -6.94 13.89 -3.14
CA GLU A 177 -5.79 14.16 -4.00
C GLU A 177 -4.51 14.15 -3.18
N PRO A 178 -3.48 13.37 -3.57
CA PRO A 178 -2.23 13.31 -2.84
C PRO A 178 -1.56 14.66 -2.76
N ASN A 179 -1.00 14.93 -1.58
CA ASN A 179 -0.04 16.01 -1.46
C ASN A 179 1.14 15.68 -2.41
N PRO A 180 1.39 16.50 -3.45
CA PRO A 180 2.45 16.21 -4.42
C PRO A 180 3.85 16.17 -3.80
N TYR A 181 4.00 16.69 -2.58
CA TYR A 181 5.27 16.76 -1.87
C TYR A 181 5.49 15.63 -0.87
N LEU A 182 4.44 15.08 -0.26
CA LEU A 182 4.49 13.97 0.70
C LEU A 182 3.41 12.92 0.38
N PRO A 183 3.53 12.23 -0.77
CA PRO A 183 2.48 11.35 -1.25
C PRO A 183 2.39 10.00 -0.51
N ARG A 184 3.45 9.64 0.23
CA ARG A 184 3.67 8.31 0.83
C ARG A 184 2.44 7.78 1.57
N ASN A 185 1.92 8.53 2.53
CA ASN A 185 0.86 8.03 3.41
C ASN A 185 -0.48 7.91 2.66
N GLN A 186 -0.63 8.64 1.55
CA GLN A 186 -1.87 8.67 0.80
C GLN A 186 -1.98 7.57 -0.25
N SER A 187 -0.85 7.10 -0.78
CA SER A 187 -0.84 5.98 -1.72
C SER A 187 -1.29 4.66 -1.08
N VAL A 188 -1.09 4.49 0.23
CA VAL A 188 -1.58 3.33 0.99
C VAL A 188 -3.10 3.31 1.06
N LEU A 189 -3.74 4.48 1.15
CA LEU A 189 -5.19 4.61 1.23
C LEU A 189 -5.88 4.72 -0.13
N ALA A 190 -5.14 5.00 -1.20
CA ALA A 190 -5.70 5.17 -2.54
C ALA A 190 -6.56 3.98 -3.02
N PRO A 191 -6.20 2.70 -2.77
CA PRO A 191 -7.03 1.55 -3.13
C PRO A 191 -8.45 1.56 -2.55
N LEU A 192 -8.69 2.31 -1.47
CA LEU A 192 -10.00 2.42 -0.84
C LEU A 192 -11.05 3.08 -1.74
N SER A 193 -10.62 3.84 -2.76
CA SER A 193 -11.52 4.45 -3.75
C SER A 193 -12.39 3.40 -4.45
N THR A 194 -11.82 2.22 -4.74
CA THR A 194 -12.49 1.12 -5.42
C THR A 194 -13.08 0.13 -4.43
N LEU A 195 -12.36 -0.19 -3.35
CA LEU A 195 -12.80 -1.14 -2.34
C LEU A 195 -14.16 -0.76 -1.72
N TYR A 196 -14.37 0.55 -1.47
CA TYR A 196 -15.60 1.10 -0.91
C TYR A 196 -16.60 1.58 -1.96
N THR A 197 -16.44 1.19 -3.22
CA THR A 197 -17.46 1.40 -4.25
C THR A 197 -18.81 0.88 -3.76
N GLN A 198 -19.85 1.68 -3.94
CA GLN A 198 -21.19 1.29 -3.56
C GLN A 198 -21.70 0.21 -4.50
N TYR A 199 -22.37 -0.78 -3.94
CA TYR A 199 -22.95 -1.90 -4.66
C TYR A 199 -24.22 -2.32 -3.94
N TYR A 200 -25.35 -2.27 -4.64
CA TYR A 200 -26.68 -2.59 -4.10
C TYR A 200 -27.30 -3.74 -4.91
N PRO A 201 -27.10 -5.00 -4.50
CA PRO A 201 -27.66 -6.15 -5.23
C PRO A 201 -29.21 -6.11 -5.29
N ASP A 202 -29.86 -5.52 -4.30
CA ASP A 202 -31.32 -5.29 -4.27
C ASP A 202 -31.81 -4.32 -5.36
N ARG A 203 -30.91 -3.49 -5.91
CA ARG A 203 -31.18 -2.59 -7.03
C ARG A 203 -30.75 -3.15 -8.38
N ASN A 204 -30.31 -4.41 -8.40
CA ASN A 204 -29.80 -5.07 -9.59
C ASN A 204 -28.57 -4.37 -10.18
N ASP A 205 -27.74 -3.76 -9.32
CA ASP A 205 -26.43 -3.24 -9.73
C ASP A 205 -25.56 -4.40 -10.25
N PRO A 206 -24.76 -4.20 -11.32
CA PRO A 206 -23.75 -5.18 -11.70
C PRO A 206 -22.72 -5.33 -10.58
N ILE A 207 -22.17 -6.54 -10.42
CA ILE A 207 -21.03 -6.76 -9.53
C ILE A 207 -19.87 -5.87 -10.03
N PRO A 208 -19.23 -5.07 -9.16
CA PRO A 208 -18.10 -4.23 -9.59
C PRO A 208 -16.96 -5.06 -10.18
N ASP A 209 -16.31 -4.55 -11.22
CA ASP A 209 -15.16 -5.24 -11.82
C ASP A 209 -13.97 -5.29 -10.87
N ASN A 210 -13.75 -4.22 -10.09
CA ASN A 210 -12.70 -4.15 -9.07
C ASN A 210 -13.12 -4.84 -7.78
N LEU A 211 -12.13 -5.28 -6.98
CA LEU A 211 -12.38 -5.81 -5.62
C LEU A 211 -13.28 -4.85 -4.83
N SER A 212 -14.32 -5.40 -4.21
CA SER A 212 -15.36 -4.62 -3.52
C SER A 212 -15.70 -5.25 -2.18
N ARG A 213 -15.54 -4.47 -1.10
CA ARG A 213 -15.92 -4.93 0.25
C ARG A 213 -17.42 -5.20 0.36
N HIS A 214 -18.26 -4.53 -0.42
CA HIS A 214 -19.70 -4.76 -0.42
C HIS A 214 -20.03 -6.14 -1.00
N ALA A 215 -19.42 -6.47 -2.14
CA ALA A 215 -19.56 -7.78 -2.73
C ALA A 215 -19.05 -8.87 -1.79
N VAL A 216 -17.87 -8.71 -1.19
CA VAL A 216 -17.28 -9.74 -0.30
C VAL A 216 -18.08 -9.94 1.00
N VAL A 217 -18.47 -8.86 1.68
CA VAL A 217 -19.04 -8.96 3.04
C VAL A 217 -20.56 -9.18 3.03
N HIS A 218 -21.29 -8.64 2.05
CA HIS A 218 -22.76 -8.64 2.07
C HIS A 218 -23.41 -9.60 1.07
N HIS A 219 -22.67 -10.10 0.09
CA HIS A 219 -23.25 -10.98 -0.94
C HIS A 219 -22.43 -12.25 -1.22
N LEU A 220 -21.10 -12.18 -1.10
CA LEU A 220 -20.12 -13.24 -1.30
C LEU A 220 -20.27 -14.05 -2.62
N PRO A 221 -20.36 -13.40 -3.79
CA PRO A 221 -20.26 -14.13 -5.06
C PRO A 221 -18.82 -14.63 -5.25
N LEU A 222 -18.60 -15.95 -5.27
CA LEU A 222 -17.25 -16.52 -5.38
C LEU A 222 -16.56 -16.15 -6.70
N SER A 223 -17.31 -15.88 -7.76
CA SER A 223 -16.77 -15.34 -9.02
C SER A 223 -16.08 -13.98 -8.85
N HIS A 224 -16.43 -13.22 -7.81
CA HIS A 224 -15.77 -11.97 -7.46
C HIS A 224 -14.47 -12.18 -6.68
N LEU A 225 -14.21 -13.37 -6.15
CA LEU A 225 -12.97 -13.70 -5.44
C LEU A 225 -11.98 -14.38 -6.40
N SER A 226 -11.79 -13.78 -7.57
CA SER A 226 -10.84 -14.25 -8.58
C SER A 226 -9.40 -14.31 -8.01
N PRO A 227 -8.47 -15.06 -8.65
CA PRO A 227 -7.08 -15.09 -8.22
C PRO A 227 -6.45 -13.70 -8.06
N GLY A 228 -6.67 -12.80 -9.01
CA GLY A 228 -6.17 -11.43 -8.93
C GLY A 228 -6.80 -10.62 -7.80
N HIS A 229 -8.10 -10.79 -7.52
CA HIS A 229 -8.75 -10.12 -6.39
C HIS A 229 -8.26 -10.63 -5.03
N CYS A 230 -7.96 -11.92 -4.91
CA CYS A 230 -7.28 -12.47 -3.73
C CYS A 230 -5.92 -11.79 -3.51
N ILE A 231 -5.12 -11.65 -4.58
CA ILE A 231 -3.81 -10.99 -4.53
C ILE A 231 -3.95 -9.55 -4.06
N ILE A 232 -4.86 -8.78 -4.67
CA ILE A 232 -5.14 -7.39 -4.28
C ILE A 232 -5.54 -7.28 -2.81
N ALA A 233 -6.44 -8.16 -2.34
CA ALA A 233 -6.92 -8.14 -0.96
C ALA A 233 -5.77 -8.36 0.03
N VAL A 234 -4.95 -9.40 -0.20
CA VAL A 234 -3.82 -9.74 0.68
C VAL A 234 -2.76 -8.65 0.64
N MET A 235 -2.40 -8.14 -0.54
CA MET A 235 -1.48 -7.01 -0.67
C MET A 235 -1.97 -5.81 0.12
N LEU A 236 -3.27 -5.48 0.06
CA LEU A 236 -3.82 -4.31 0.74
C LEU A 236 -3.72 -4.46 2.27
N LEU A 237 -4.03 -5.65 2.79
CA LEU A 237 -3.87 -5.94 4.21
C LEU A 237 -2.41 -5.74 4.63
N VAL A 238 -1.46 -6.32 3.91
CA VAL A 238 -0.03 -6.23 4.23
C VAL A 238 0.47 -4.78 4.14
N SER A 239 0.07 -4.03 3.11
CA SER A 239 0.42 -2.61 2.98
C SER A 239 -0.09 -1.78 4.15
N ILE A 240 -1.30 -2.05 4.67
CA ILE A 240 -1.85 -1.34 5.82
C ILE A 240 -1.14 -1.73 7.12
N ILE A 241 -0.81 -3.02 7.32
CA ILE A 241 -0.01 -3.47 8.46
C ILE A 241 1.35 -2.76 8.46
N ARG A 242 2.04 -2.75 7.32
CA ARG A 242 3.37 -2.14 7.21
C ARG A 242 3.34 -0.63 7.45
N GLU A 243 2.31 0.06 6.95
CA GLU A 243 2.12 1.49 7.18
C GLU A 243 1.83 1.80 8.67
N LEU A 244 1.08 0.93 9.36
CA LEU A 244 0.84 1.10 10.79
C LEU A 244 2.11 0.87 11.62
N GLN A 245 2.98 -0.06 11.21
CA GLN A 245 4.29 -0.27 11.84
C GLN A 245 5.11 1.03 11.79
N GLU A 246 5.23 1.64 10.60
CA GLU A 246 5.94 2.93 10.46
C GLU A 246 5.38 4.01 11.38
N ARG A 247 4.05 4.07 11.48
CA ARG A 247 3.40 5.07 12.33
C ARG A 247 3.66 4.84 13.81
N TYR A 248 3.73 3.58 14.26
CA TYR A 248 4.04 3.29 15.65
C TYR A 248 5.51 3.53 15.99
N ASP A 249 6.41 3.27 15.05
CA ASP A 249 7.82 3.64 15.19
C ASP A 249 7.96 5.16 15.31
N ASP A 250 7.33 5.94 14.42
CA ASP A 250 7.30 7.41 14.50
C ASP A 250 6.76 7.91 15.86
N ILE A 251 5.67 7.31 16.36
CA ILE A 251 5.09 7.69 17.66
C ILE A 251 6.05 7.39 18.82
N ARG A 252 6.77 6.27 18.78
CA ARG A 252 7.74 5.94 19.83
C ARG A 252 8.94 6.87 19.80
N ASP A 253 9.46 7.18 18.61
CA ASP A 253 10.56 8.13 18.44
C ASP A 253 10.18 9.51 19.00
N ASP A 254 8.96 9.99 18.69
CA ASP A 254 8.43 11.24 19.24
C ASP A 254 8.31 11.22 20.77
N LEU A 255 7.86 10.10 21.36
CA LEU A 255 7.75 9.94 22.82
C LEU A 255 9.13 9.89 23.50
N LEU A 256 10.11 9.24 22.89
CA LEU A 256 11.48 9.14 23.40
C LEU A 256 12.18 10.50 23.36
N MET A 257 12.08 11.24 22.26
CA MET A 257 12.63 12.60 22.16
C MET A 257 12.04 13.54 23.22
N GLN A 258 10.73 13.47 23.47
CA GLN A 258 10.08 14.27 24.53
C GLN A 258 10.56 13.88 25.94
N SER A 259 10.94 12.63 26.17
CA SER A 259 11.46 12.17 27.45
C SER A 259 12.90 12.63 27.72
N GLU A 260 13.74 12.65 26.68
CA GLU A 260 15.13 13.14 26.75
C GLU A 260 15.20 14.65 26.97
N ASP A 261 14.31 15.41 26.32
CA ASP A 261 14.19 16.86 26.53
C ASP A 261 13.74 17.19 27.98
N TRP A 262 12.99 16.30 28.63
CA TRP A 262 12.57 16.46 30.03
C TRP A 262 13.68 16.13 31.03
N GLU A 263 14.53 15.15 30.74
CA GLU A 263 15.70 14.85 31.57
C GLU A 263 16.80 15.91 31.45
N ALA A 264 16.90 16.61 30.30
CA ALA A 264 17.86 17.69 30.09
C ALA A 264 17.50 19.03 30.78
N VAL A 265 16.27 19.14 31.32
CA VAL A 265 15.74 20.36 31.99
C VAL A 265 15.73 20.20 33.52
N LEU A 266 16.13 19.04 34.05
CA LEU A 266 16.28 18.75 35.49
C LEU A 266 17.75 18.72 35.92
#